data_AF-A0A917X2R2-F1
#
_entry.id   AF-A0A917X2R2-F1
#
_cell.length_a   1.000
_cell.length_b   1.000
_cell.length_c   1.000
_cell.angle_alpha   90.00
_cell.angle_beta   90.00
_cell.angle_gamma   90.00
#
_symmetry.space_group_name_H-M   'P 1'
#
loop_
_entity.id
_entity.type
_entity.pdbx_description
1 polymer ?
#
loop_
_entity_poly.entity_id
_entity_poly.type
_entity_poly.pdbx_seq_one_letter_code
_entity_poly.pdbx_strand_id
1 'polypeptide(L)'
;MFGRPGCPWGLLPSGTGLDKALLVDVTARHSRYRRVAMIGTLVVVIAAMLGSGLRWYDPAVGSVDPQNFVNPVHAADSPDPQAIRVGSTWYLVHTNSGGSNVPVLTSPDLVTWAPAGDALPTLPTWADPGRTWAPEIIDSASGYLLFYSAADRASGTQCVGRAVADAPAGPYRDHSTAPLVCSPDQGGAIDASPFRDSDGSLWLVWKNDGNAIGADTWLWSQRLTDDGLHLVGEPTRLFKQTSAWEGAVVEAPFFWRHDGRLFLFYSGNDYASKAYAEGYATCDTPAGPCQKAPENPILRSDSAAAGPGHATMVEDDGRTWLLYHAWQPGAVGTNSPGRQLWLDEVTWEGGRPHVHGPTGTAQPRPLPPVDGDAALTAGATAPS
;
A
#
# COMPACT_ATOMS: atom_id res chain seq x y z
N MET A 1 42.08 28.25 -50.40
CA MET A 1 42.33 27.52 -51.67
C MET A 1 41.51 26.25 -51.66
N PHE A 2 40.55 26.18 -52.61
CA PHE A 2 39.97 25.03 -53.34
C PHE A 2 39.79 23.67 -52.64
N GLY A 3 38.63 23.01 -52.67
CA GLY A 3 37.36 23.28 -53.35
C GLY A 3 36.41 22.07 -53.22
N ARG A 4 35.11 22.33 -53.05
CA ARG A 4 34.01 21.43 -53.48
C ARG A 4 33.73 21.70 -54.97
N PRO A 5 33.10 20.80 -55.75
CA PRO A 5 31.62 20.72 -55.88
C PRO A 5 31.14 19.25 -56.03
N GLY A 6 29.88 18.80 -56.06
CA GLY A 6 28.51 19.31 -56.27
C GLY A 6 27.72 18.08 -56.80
N CYS A 7 26.59 17.67 -56.20
CA CYS A 7 25.18 17.88 -56.66
C CYS A 7 24.80 17.03 -57.92
N PRO A 8 23.51 16.72 -58.29
CA PRO A 8 22.27 17.36 -57.79
C PRO A 8 20.89 16.61 -57.92
N TRP A 9 19.79 17.32 -57.54
CA TRP A 9 18.35 17.33 -57.99
C TRP A 9 17.47 16.05 -57.89
N GLY A 10 16.15 16.08 -57.60
CA GLY A 10 15.11 17.12 -57.46
C GLY A 10 13.85 16.54 -56.75
N LEU A 11 13.09 17.33 -55.98
CA LEU A 11 11.88 18.12 -56.33
C LEU A 11 10.62 17.32 -56.78
N LEU A 12 9.56 17.49 -55.96
CA LEU A 12 8.10 17.22 -56.10
C LEU A 12 7.50 17.91 -57.37
N PRO A 13 6.16 17.91 -57.70
CA PRO A 13 4.95 17.56 -56.92
C PRO A 13 3.71 16.98 -57.70
N SER A 14 2.59 16.85 -56.96
CA SER A 14 1.20 17.20 -57.34
C SER A 14 0.29 16.23 -58.13
N GLY A 15 -0.99 16.22 -57.74
CA GLY A 15 -2.13 15.71 -58.53
C GLY A 15 -3.17 14.97 -57.69
N THR A 16 -4.08 15.66 -56.98
CA THR A 16 -5.53 15.80 -57.29
C THR A 16 -6.33 14.49 -57.20
N GLY A 17 -7.40 14.30 -56.42
CA GLY A 17 -8.43 15.21 -55.93
C GLY A 17 -9.81 14.74 -56.43
N LEU A 18 -10.82 14.73 -55.54
CA LEU A 18 -12.28 14.66 -55.77
C LEU A 18 -12.85 13.25 -56.09
N ASP A 19 -14.03 12.80 -55.65
CA ASP A 19 -15.28 13.40 -55.10
C ASP A 19 -16.00 12.32 -54.24
N LYS A 20 -16.52 12.63 -53.04
CA LYS A 20 -17.89 13.06 -52.69
C LYS A 20 -19.05 12.09 -52.97
N ALA A 21 -19.91 11.98 -51.93
CA ALA A 21 -21.36 11.73 -51.93
C ALA A 21 -21.80 10.26 -52.18
N LEU A 22 -22.85 9.69 -51.58
CA LEU A 22 -23.96 10.16 -50.73
C LEU A 22 -24.68 8.89 -50.17
N LEU A 23 -25.34 9.00 -49.01
CA LEU A 23 -26.65 8.43 -48.56
C LEU A 23 -27.12 7.02 -49.06
N VAL A 24 -27.93 6.17 -48.39
CA VAL A 24 -28.62 6.02 -47.09
C VAL A 24 -29.35 4.66 -47.19
N ASP A 25 -29.54 3.95 -46.06
CA ASP A 25 -30.78 3.30 -45.56
C ASP A 25 -30.42 2.11 -44.65
N VAL A 26 -30.63 2.22 -43.33
CA VAL A 26 -31.87 1.86 -42.59
C VAL A 26 -32.23 0.38 -42.71
N THR A 27 -32.07 -0.34 -41.60
CA THR A 27 -33.15 -1.18 -41.04
C THR A 27 -32.84 -1.52 -39.58
N ALA A 28 -33.30 -0.65 -38.68
CA ALA A 28 -33.63 -0.98 -37.31
C ALA A 28 -35.16 -1.08 -37.21
N ARG A 29 -35.67 -2.23 -36.74
CA ARG A 29 -37.01 -2.51 -36.16
C ARG A 29 -37.08 -4.02 -35.97
N HIS A 30 -37.38 -4.57 -34.79
CA HIS A 30 -38.68 -4.44 -34.15
C HIS A 30 -38.55 -4.62 -32.63
N SER A 31 -39.03 -3.62 -31.88
CA SER A 31 -39.57 -3.83 -30.53
C SER A 31 -41.08 -3.67 -30.59
N ARG A 32 -41.78 -4.49 -29.79
CA ARG A 32 -43.12 -4.30 -29.18
C ARG A 32 -43.99 -5.56 -29.27
N TYR A 33 -44.89 -5.64 -28.28
CA TYR A 33 -45.84 -6.70 -27.92
C TYR A 33 -45.24 -7.76 -26.97
N ARG A 34 -45.77 -8.03 -25.78
CA ARG A 34 -47.04 -7.61 -25.15
C ARG A 34 -46.95 -7.96 -23.65
N ARG A 35 -47.25 -7.02 -22.75
CA ARG A 35 -47.64 -7.34 -21.36
C ARG A 35 -49.08 -7.86 -21.41
N VAL A 36 -49.32 -9.07 -20.91
CA VAL A 36 -50.61 -9.50 -20.37
C VAL A 36 -50.34 -10.29 -19.10
N ALA A 37 -50.92 -9.81 -18.01
CA ALA A 37 -50.91 -10.44 -16.70
C ALA A 37 -51.82 -11.67 -16.70
N MET A 38 -51.43 -12.74 -16.00
CA MET A 38 -52.36 -13.65 -15.34
C MET A 38 -51.81 -14.00 -13.96
N ILE A 39 -52.44 -13.40 -12.95
CA ILE A 39 -52.46 -13.85 -11.57
C ILE A 39 -53.60 -14.87 -11.48
N GLY A 40 -53.36 -16.05 -10.89
CA GLY A 40 -54.46 -16.91 -10.45
C GLY A 40 -54.18 -18.42 -10.40
N THR A 41 -53.65 -18.85 -9.25
CA THR A 41 -54.04 -20.09 -8.55
C THR A 41 -53.56 -21.45 -9.09
N LEU A 42 -52.53 -22.01 -8.43
CA LEU A 42 -52.61 -23.39 -7.94
C LEU A 42 -51.68 -23.55 -6.71
N VAL A 43 -52.28 -23.52 -5.53
CA VAL A 43 -51.69 -24.00 -4.28
C VAL A 43 -52.32 -25.36 -4.00
N VAL A 44 -51.52 -26.24 -3.39
CA VAL A 44 -51.83 -27.54 -2.78
C VAL A 44 -51.54 -28.77 -3.65
N VAL A 45 -50.86 -29.74 -2.99
CA VAL A 45 -50.33 -31.04 -3.44
C VAL A 45 -48.91 -30.88 -4.00
N ILE A 46 -47.80 -31.02 -3.23
CA ILE A 46 -47.42 -32.13 -2.35
C ILE A 46 -46.53 -31.60 -1.20
N ALA A 47 -47.09 -31.52 0.00
CA ALA A 47 -46.32 -31.62 1.24
C ALA A 47 -46.23 -33.10 1.60
N ALA A 48 -45.20 -33.79 1.11
CA ALA A 48 -44.83 -35.14 1.54
C ALA A 48 -43.43 -35.56 1.02
N MET A 49 -42.39 -34.78 1.32
CA MET A 49 -41.00 -35.27 1.39
C MET A 49 -40.20 -34.48 2.44
N LEU A 50 -40.77 -34.38 3.66
CA LEU A 50 -40.00 -34.15 4.87
C LEU A 50 -39.64 -35.54 5.42
N GLY A 51 -38.37 -35.94 5.29
CA GLY A 51 -37.91 -37.22 5.84
C GLY A 51 -36.73 -37.88 5.14
N SER A 52 -35.84 -37.12 4.50
CA SER A 52 -34.50 -37.60 4.15
C SER A 52 -33.59 -36.39 4.20
N GLY A 53 -32.78 -36.30 5.25
CA GLY A 53 -31.80 -35.23 5.42
C GLY A 53 -30.75 -35.28 4.32
N LEU A 54 -31.06 -34.71 3.16
CA LEU A 54 -30.06 -34.38 2.16
C LEU A 54 -29.39 -33.10 2.65
N ARG A 55 -28.37 -33.29 3.50
CA ARG A 55 -27.36 -32.25 3.75
C ARG A 55 -26.82 -31.87 2.37
N TRP A 56 -27.10 -30.65 1.94
CA TRP A 56 -26.28 -30.02 0.92
C TRP A 56 -24.85 -30.04 1.45
N TYR A 57 -24.00 -30.83 0.80
CA TYR A 57 -22.57 -30.78 1.01
C TYR A 57 -22.12 -29.43 0.46
N ASP A 58 -22.08 -28.42 1.32
CA ASP A 58 -21.38 -27.17 1.05
C ASP A 58 -19.89 -27.52 1.00
N PRO A 59 -19.22 -27.44 -0.16
CA PRO A 59 -17.82 -27.80 -0.27
C PRO A 59 -17.00 -26.73 0.45
N ALA A 60 -16.76 -26.95 1.74
CA ALA A 60 -15.69 -26.38 2.55
C ALA A 60 -15.29 -24.93 2.16
N VAL A 61 -16.07 -23.95 2.63
CA VAL A 61 -15.39 -22.81 3.27
C VAL A 61 -14.64 -23.44 4.44
N GLY A 62 -13.34 -23.68 4.27
CA GLY A 62 -12.50 -24.20 5.34
C GLY A 62 -12.78 -23.38 6.60
N SER A 63 -13.01 -24.04 7.74
CA SER A 63 -13.21 -23.35 8.99
C SER A 63 -12.04 -22.39 9.20
N VAL A 64 -12.29 -21.09 9.14
CA VAL A 64 -11.31 -20.08 9.55
C VAL A 64 -10.97 -20.43 10.99
N ASP A 65 -9.70 -20.72 11.26
CA ASP A 65 -9.25 -20.93 12.63
C ASP A 65 -9.56 -19.65 13.39
N PRO A 66 -10.49 -19.68 14.37
CA PRO A 66 -10.91 -18.47 15.05
C PRO A 66 -9.82 -17.92 15.96
N GLN A 67 -8.75 -18.67 16.24
CA GLN A 67 -7.68 -18.29 17.16
C GLN A 67 -6.36 -18.00 16.45
N ASN A 68 -6.12 -18.60 15.28
CA ASN A 68 -4.85 -18.44 14.57
C ASN A 68 -5.01 -17.91 13.13
N PHE A 69 -3.91 -17.41 12.58
CA PHE A 69 -3.74 -17.08 11.17
C PHE A 69 -2.43 -17.66 10.64
N VAL A 70 -2.28 -17.72 9.32
CA VAL A 70 -1.05 -18.14 8.64
C VAL A 70 -0.77 -17.13 7.54
N ASN A 71 0.46 -16.64 7.43
CA ASN A 71 0.84 -15.77 6.33
C ASN A 71 0.96 -16.51 4.98
N PRO A 72 0.78 -15.81 3.87
CA PRO A 72 0.37 -14.40 3.77
C PRO A 72 -1.11 -14.21 4.17
N VAL A 73 -1.43 -13.13 4.88
CA VAL A 73 -2.82 -12.77 5.23
C VAL A 73 -3.62 -12.29 4.01
N HIS A 74 -2.95 -11.86 2.94
CA HIS A 74 -3.57 -11.70 1.63
C HIS A 74 -2.64 -12.19 0.52
N ALA A 75 -3.06 -13.24 -0.18
CA ALA A 75 -2.23 -14.00 -1.11
C ALA A 75 -2.16 -13.44 -2.55
N ALA A 76 -2.85 -12.34 -2.85
CA ALA A 76 -2.68 -11.64 -4.12
C ALA A 76 -1.61 -10.54 -4.02
N ASP A 77 -1.23 -9.97 -5.16
CA ASP A 77 -0.24 -8.89 -5.26
C ASP A 77 -0.76 -7.62 -4.56
N SER A 78 -0.27 -7.41 -3.34
CA SER A 78 -0.55 -6.26 -2.46
C SER A 78 0.74 -5.65 -1.92
N PRO A 79 1.60 -5.11 -2.80
CA PRO A 79 2.86 -4.53 -2.39
C PRO A 79 2.72 -3.18 -1.72
N ASP A 80 3.63 -2.90 -0.81
CA ASP A 80 3.82 -1.59 -0.19
C ASP A 80 2.59 -1.23 0.68
N PRO A 81 2.20 -2.11 1.64
CA PRO A 81 0.94 -1.97 2.35
C PRO A 81 1.01 -0.94 3.47
N GLN A 82 0.01 -0.07 3.53
CA GLN A 82 -0.24 0.80 4.67
C GLN A 82 -1.68 0.69 5.13
N ALA A 83 -1.90 0.53 6.43
CA ALA A 83 -3.23 0.43 7.01
C ALA A 83 -3.49 1.45 8.12
N ILE A 84 -4.72 1.96 8.17
CA ILE A 84 -5.26 2.76 9.27
C ILE A 84 -6.51 2.12 9.86
N ARG A 85 -6.77 2.36 11.15
CA ARG A 85 -8.00 1.94 11.82
C ARG A 85 -9.00 3.09 11.91
N VAL A 86 -10.24 2.86 11.48
CA VAL A 86 -11.34 3.80 11.68
C VAL A 86 -12.54 3.04 12.24
N GLY A 87 -12.91 3.34 13.48
CA GLY A 87 -13.88 2.53 14.22
C GLY A 87 -13.36 1.11 14.40
N SER A 88 -14.16 0.11 14.03
CA SER A 88 -13.81 -1.31 14.09
C SER A 88 -13.18 -1.85 12.80
N THR A 89 -12.90 -0.99 11.82
CA THR A 89 -12.47 -1.42 10.48
C THR A 89 -11.06 -0.92 10.18
N TRP A 90 -10.23 -1.83 9.69
CA TRP A 90 -8.94 -1.53 9.08
C TRP A 90 -9.14 -1.23 7.60
N TYR A 91 -8.49 -0.17 7.13
CA TYR A 91 -8.43 0.23 5.73
C TYR A 91 -6.98 0.18 5.30
N LEU A 92 -6.67 -0.65 4.30
CA LEU A 92 -5.33 -0.80 3.75
C LEU A 92 -5.30 -0.29 2.32
N VAL A 93 -4.29 0.50 2.00
CA VAL A 93 -3.92 0.89 0.63
C VAL A 93 -2.59 0.25 0.25
N HIS A 94 -2.40 0.01 -1.04
CA HIS A 94 -1.17 -0.59 -1.54
C HIS A 94 -0.89 -0.14 -2.98
N THR A 95 0.31 -0.42 -3.49
CA THR A 95 0.74 -0.08 -4.85
C THR A 95 -0.21 -0.62 -5.92
N ASN A 96 -0.33 0.13 -7.02
CA ASN A 96 -1.28 -0.13 -8.10
C ASN A 96 -1.29 -1.60 -8.55
N SER A 97 -2.48 -2.21 -8.58
CA SER A 97 -2.68 -3.57 -9.07
C SER A 97 -4.10 -3.73 -9.63
N GLY A 98 -4.32 -4.75 -10.46
CA GLY A 98 -5.65 -5.07 -10.99
C GLY A 98 -6.34 -3.95 -11.77
N GLY A 99 -5.58 -2.97 -12.30
CA GLY A 99 -6.11 -1.81 -13.01
C GLY A 99 -6.56 -0.63 -12.14
N SER A 100 -6.45 -0.74 -10.81
CA SER A 100 -6.68 0.37 -9.88
C SER A 100 -5.39 1.16 -9.66
N ASN A 101 -5.49 2.47 -9.43
CA ASN A 101 -4.33 3.30 -9.11
C ASN A 101 -3.89 3.09 -7.66
N VAL A 102 -4.83 3.06 -6.72
CA VAL A 102 -4.57 2.81 -5.29
C VAL A 102 -5.64 1.83 -4.78
N PRO A 103 -5.46 0.52 -5.00
CA PRO A 103 -6.37 -0.48 -4.45
C PRO A 103 -6.59 -0.32 -2.95
N VAL A 104 -7.83 -0.56 -2.49
CA VAL A 104 -8.20 -0.57 -1.07
C VAL A 104 -8.61 -1.98 -0.66
N LEU A 105 -8.09 -2.43 0.48
CA LEU A 105 -8.60 -3.59 1.22
C LEU A 105 -9.21 -3.13 2.56
N THR A 106 -10.20 -3.87 3.05
CA THR A 106 -10.75 -3.68 4.40
C THR A 106 -10.68 -4.95 5.20
N SER A 107 -10.48 -4.83 6.51
CA SER A 107 -10.44 -5.97 7.41
C SER A 107 -11.04 -5.62 8.77
N PRO A 108 -11.74 -6.56 9.43
CA PRO A 108 -12.14 -6.39 10.82
C PRO A 108 -11.01 -6.74 11.81
N ASP A 109 -9.95 -7.44 11.38
CA ASP A 109 -9.04 -8.16 12.28
C ASP A 109 -7.58 -8.27 11.78
N LEU A 110 -7.18 -7.46 10.80
CA LEU A 110 -5.88 -7.47 10.10
C LEU A 110 -5.53 -8.77 9.35
N VAL A 111 -6.37 -9.81 9.43
CA VAL A 111 -6.12 -11.14 8.86
C VAL A 111 -7.02 -11.39 7.66
N THR A 112 -8.30 -11.06 7.79
CA THR A 112 -9.31 -11.34 6.77
C THR A 112 -9.56 -10.07 5.98
N TRP A 113 -9.04 -10.02 4.75
CA TRP A 113 -9.10 -8.83 3.90
C TRP A 113 -10.13 -8.98 2.77
N ALA A 114 -10.91 -7.93 2.54
CA ALA A 114 -11.88 -7.84 1.45
C ALA A 114 -11.60 -6.59 0.59
N PRO A 115 -11.64 -6.69 -0.76
CA PRO A 115 -11.52 -5.53 -1.64
C PRO A 115 -12.58 -4.47 -1.38
N ALA A 116 -12.18 -3.20 -1.38
CA ALA A 116 -13.04 -2.05 -1.10
C ALA A 116 -12.93 -0.93 -2.15
N GLY A 117 -12.39 -1.23 -3.34
CA GLY A 117 -12.35 -0.31 -4.49
C GLY A 117 -10.97 0.30 -4.74
N ASP A 118 -10.97 1.49 -5.34
CA ASP A 118 -9.77 2.28 -5.65
C ASP A 118 -9.87 3.60 -4.90
N ALA A 119 -8.88 3.88 -4.05
CA ALA A 119 -8.80 5.09 -3.25
C ALA A 119 -8.59 6.31 -4.15
N LEU A 120 -7.88 6.19 -5.28
CA LEU A 120 -7.55 7.31 -6.17
C LEU A 120 -7.95 6.99 -7.62
N PRO A 121 -9.26 6.89 -7.92
CA PRO A 121 -9.74 6.43 -9.23
C PRO A 121 -9.46 7.44 -10.35
N THR A 122 -9.10 8.69 -10.01
CA THR A 122 -8.73 9.72 -10.98
C THR A 122 -7.43 10.37 -10.54
N LEU A 123 -6.38 10.18 -11.35
CA LEU A 123 -5.10 10.84 -11.14
C LEU A 123 -5.15 12.32 -11.56
N PRO A 124 -4.35 13.19 -10.93
CA PRO A 124 -4.24 14.60 -11.27
C PRO A 124 -3.61 14.81 -12.66
N THR A 125 -3.69 16.03 -13.17
CA THR A 125 -3.23 16.36 -14.53
C THR A 125 -1.71 16.31 -14.69
N TRP A 126 -0.94 16.25 -13.61
CA TRP A 126 0.52 16.09 -13.68
C TRP A 126 0.96 14.62 -13.75
N ALA A 127 0.13 13.67 -13.29
CA ALA A 127 0.54 12.28 -13.10
C ALA A 127 0.12 11.36 -14.25
N ASP A 128 1.06 10.55 -14.75
CA ASP A 128 0.79 9.46 -15.69
C ASP A 128 0.32 8.17 -14.97
N PRO A 129 -0.66 7.44 -15.55
CA PRO A 129 -1.21 6.24 -14.95
C PRO A 129 -0.28 5.03 -15.02
N GLY A 130 -0.57 4.02 -14.19
CA GLY A 130 0.05 2.69 -14.24
C GLY A 130 1.35 2.55 -13.45
N ARG A 131 1.81 3.61 -12.78
CA ARG A 131 3.00 3.62 -11.90
C ARG A 131 2.72 4.37 -10.60
N THR A 132 1.58 4.08 -10.00
CA THR A 132 1.16 4.69 -8.73
C THR A 132 1.63 3.80 -7.58
N TRP A 133 2.61 4.27 -6.81
CA TRP A 133 3.35 3.44 -5.85
C TRP A 133 3.25 3.95 -4.42
N ALA A 134 3.40 3.00 -3.49
CA ALA A 134 3.57 3.17 -2.05
C ALA A 134 2.64 4.25 -1.47
N PRO A 135 1.32 4.06 -1.58
CA PRO A 135 0.36 4.99 -1.01
C PRO A 135 0.28 4.85 0.51
N GLU A 136 0.18 5.97 1.22
CA GLU A 136 -0.07 5.98 2.67
C GLU A 136 -1.14 7.00 3.05
N ILE A 137 -2.00 6.62 4.01
CA ILE A 137 -3.08 7.46 4.53
C ILE A 137 -2.74 7.98 5.92
N ILE A 138 -3.07 9.26 6.17
CA ILE A 138 -3.12 9.81 7.53
C ILE A 138 -4.44 10.56 7.77
N ASP A 139 -4.95 10.51 8.99
CA ASP A 139 -6.09 11.33 9.39
C ASP A 139 -5.70 12.81 9.50
N SER A 140 -6.67 13.68 9.26
CA SER A 140 -6.52 15.13 9.35
C SER A 140 -7.77 15.76 9.95
N ALA A 141 -7.67 17.04 10.33
CA ALA A 141 -8.82 17.77 10.86
C ALA A 141 -10.00 17.89 9.87
N SER A 142 -9.77 17.66 8.58
CA SER A 142 -10.77 17.82 7.52
C SER A 142 -11.09 16.50 6.79
N GLY A 143 -10.77 15.35 7.38
CA GLY A 143 -10.96 14.03 6.77
C GLY A 143 -9.64 13.27 6.70
N TYR A 144 -9.27 12.78 5.53
CA TYR A 144 -8.09 11.95 5.31
C TYR A 144 -7.22 12.51 4.20
N LEU A 145 -5.90 12.35 4.37
CA LEU A 145 -4.90 12.65 3.36
C LEU A 145 -4.31 11.34 2.85
N LEU A 146 -4.08 11.28 1.55
CA LEU A 146 -3.37 10.20 0.88
C LEU A 146 -2.10 10.78 0.25
N PHE A 147 -0.94 10.24 0.59
CA PHE A 147 0.32 10.49 -0.11
C PHE A 147 0.61 9.29 -1.00
N TYR A 148 1.15 9.54 -2.19
CA TYR A 148 1.44 8.49 -3.18
C TYR A 148 2.54 8.96 -4.12
N SER A 149 3.18 8.02 -4.81
CA SER A 149 4.14 8.33 -5.87
C SER A 149 3.51 8.09 -7.23
N ALA A 150 3.76 8.95 -8.22
CA ALA A 150 3.37 8.71 -9.60
C ALA A 150 4.36 9.35 -10.58
N ALA A 151 4.34 8.89 -11.83
CA ALA A 151 5.21 9.42 -12.86
C ALA A 151 4.75 10.83 -13.24
N ASP A 152 5.61 11.82 -13.02
CA ASP A 152 5.33 13.19 -13.43
C ASP A 152 5.48 13.33 -14.95
N ARG A 153 4.47 13.88 -15.62
CA ARG A 153 4.43 14.07 -17.08
C ARG A 153 5.52 14.99 -17.59
N ALA A 154 5.90 15.99 -16.81
CA ALA A 154 6.85 17.01 -17.25
C ALA A 154 8.29 16.49 -17.21
N SER A 155 8.65 15.78 -16.14
CA SER A 155 10.01 15.28 -15.91
C SER A 155 10.22 13.82 -16.33
N GLY A 156 9.17 13.00 -16.35
CA GLY A 156 9.23 11.55 -16.55
C GLY A 156 9.70 10.75 -15.33
N THR A 157 10.08 11.41 -14.23
CA THR A 157 10.52 10.78 -12.98
C THR A 157 9.32 10.51 -12.05
N GLN A 158 9.48 9.58 -11.11
CA GLN A 158 8.49 9.37 -10.06
C GLN A 158 8.54 10.53 -9.06
N CYS A 159 7.39 11.10 -8.74
CA CYS A 159 7.27 12.21 -7.80
C CYS A 159 6.08 12.01 -6.87
N VAL A 160 6.13 12.64 -5.70
CA VAL A 160 5.15 12.48 -4.63
C VAL A 160 3.97 13.42 -4.87
N GLY A 161 2.77 12.86 -4.89
CA GLY A 161 1.49 13.57 -4.87
C GLY A 161 0.83 13.58 -3.50
N ARG A 162 -0.29 14.31 -3.41
CA ARG A 162 -1.18 14.27 -2.24
C ARG A 162 -2.63 14.40 -2.67
N ALA A 163 -3.53 13.74 -1.99
CA ALA A 163 -4.96 13.79 -2.27
C ALA A 163 -5.77 13.84 -0.97
N VAL A 164 -7.01 14.32 -1.03
CA VAL A 164 -7.90 14.45 0.14
C VAL A 164 -9.19 13.66 -0.03
N ALA A 165 -9.74 13.12 1.07
CA ALA A 165 -11.05 12.47 1.10
C ALA A 165 -11.78 12.70 2.43
N ASP A 166 -13.11 12.59 2.42
CA ASP A 166 -13.93 12.61 3.64
C ASP A 166 -14.01 11.23 4.33
N ALA A 167 -13.62 10.16 3.63
CA ALA A 167 -13.71 8.78 4.08
C ALA A 167 -12.37 8.05 3.90
N PRO A 168 -12.03 7.09 4.78
CA PRO A 168 -10.71 6.44 4.75
C PRO A 168 -10.49 5.60 3.48
N ALA A 169 -11.54 5.02 2.91
CA ALA A 169 -11.49 4.29 1.64
C ALA A 169 -11.49 5.20 0.39
N GLY A 170 -11.57 6.52 0.57
CA GLY A 170 -11.74 7.46 -0.53
C GLY A 170 -13.19 7.56 -1.05
N PRO A 171 -13.40 8.02 -2.30
CA PRO A 171 -12.35 8.36 -3.26
C PRO A 171 -11.63 9.65 -2.86
N TYR A 172 -10.30 9.58 -2.82
CA TYR A 172 -9.40 10.70 -2.70
C TYR A 172 -9.35 11.51 -4.00
N ARG A 173 -9.12 12.82 -3.87
CA ARG A 173 -9.00 13.75 -4.98
C ARG A 173 -7.73 14.57 -4.85
N ASP A 174 -6.87 14.48 -5.86
CA ASP A 174 -5.76 15.43 -6.05
C ASP A 174 -6.17 16.45 -7.13
N HIS A 175 -6.25 17.73 -6.74
CA HIS A 175 -6.54 18.85 -7.62
C HIS A 175 -5.29 19.65 -8.01
N SER A 176 -4.11 19.19 -7.60
CA SER A 176 -2.83 19.82 -7.87
C SER A 176 -2.48 19.72 -9.35
N THR A 177 -1.79 20.73 -9.87
CA THR A 177 -1.27 20.76 -11.24
C THR A 177 0.20 20.37 -11.31
N ALA A 178 0.82 20.06 -10.18
CA ALA A 178 2.21 19.65 -10.02
C ALA A 178 2.35 18.75 -8.77
N PRO A 179 3.36 17.86 -8.72
CA PRO A 179 3.65 17.06 -7.54
C PRO A 179 4.01 17.91 -6.32
N LEU A 180 3.82 17.35 -5.12
CA LEU A 180 4.20 17.95 -3.84
C LEU A 180 5.73 17.93 -3.65
N VAL A 181 6.36 16.78 -3.89
CA VAL A 181 7.82 16.62 -3.84
C VAL A 181 8.29 16.01 -5.17
N CYS A 182 9.27 16.64 -5.80
CA CYS A 182 9.87 16.15 -7.03
C CYS A 182 11.32 16.61 -7.08
N SER A 183 12.25 15.68 -7.32
CA SER A 183 13.69 16.00 -7.43
C SER A 183 14.30 15.22 -8.61
N PRO A 184 14.01 15.62 -9.86
CA PRO A 184 14.44 14.86 -11.04
C PRO A 184 15.96 14.71 -11.17
N ASP A 185 16.72 15.69 -10.70
CA ASP A 185 18.19 15.66 -10.63
C ASP A 185 18.73 14.63 -9.63
N GLN A 186 17.88 14.13 -8.74
CA GLN A 186 18.15 13.06 -7.77
C GLN A 186 17.38 11.77 -8.09
N GLY A 187 16.82 11.66 -9.30
CA GLY A 187 16.08 10.50 -9.80
C GLY A 187 14.56 10.57 -9.60
N GLY A 188 14.07 11.52 -8.81
CA GLY A 188 12.67 11.61 -8.39
C GLY A 188 12.52 11.51 -6.88
N ALA A 189 11.28 11.41 -6.41
CA ALA A 189 10.91 11.20 -5.01
C ALA A 189 9.79 10.16 -4.91
N ILE A 190 9.96 9.15 -4.06
CA ILE A 190 9.00 8.06 -3.85
C ILE A 190 8.88 7.68 -2.37
N ASP A 191 7.95 6.77 -2.07
CA ASP A 191 7.70 6.18 -0.75
C ASP A 191 7.46 7.22 0.33
N ALA A 192 6.49 8.10 0.08
CA ALA A 192 6.15 9.16 1.00
C ALA A 192 5.27 8.65 2.15
N SER A 193 5.81 8.66 3.37
CA SER A 193 5.11 8.30 4.59
C SER A 193 4.80 9.54 5.44
N PRO A 194 3.53 9.87 5.67
CA PRO A 194 3.13 10.94 6.58
C PRO A 194 3.25 10.50 8.05
N PHE A 195 3.69 11.40 8.91
CA PHE A 195 3.84 11.16 10.34
C PHE A 195 3.28 12.34 11.15
N ARG A 196 2.49 12.03 12.19
CA ARG A 196 2.06 12.99 13.20
C ARG A 196 2.90 12.81 14.46
N ASP A 197 3.67 13.83 14.79
CA ASP A 197 4.52 13.83 15.96
C ASP A 197 3.72 14.04 17.26
N SER A 198 4.32 13.79 18.42
CA SER A 198 3.66 13.88 19.73
C SER A 198 3.24 15.29 20.12
N ASP A 199 3.81 16.33 19.50
CA ASP A 199 3.39 17.72 19.63
C ASP A 199 2.26 18.11 18.67
N GLY A 200 1.77 17.16 17.85
CA GLY A 200 0.74 17.35 16.85
C GLY A 200 1.25 17.83 15.49
N SER A 201 2.54 18.14 15.36
CA SER A 201 3.12 18.56 14.08
C SER A 201 3.11 17.44 13.06
N LEU A 202 2.82 17.79 11.81
CA LEU A 202 2.84 16.87 10.69
C LEU A 202 4.20 16.92 9.98
N TRP A 203 4.68 15.75 9.58
CA TRP A 203 5.92 15.54 8.85
C TRP A 203 5.68 14.60 7.69
N LEU A 204 6.48 14.75 6.64
CA LEU A 204 6.57 13.81 5.55
C LEU A 204 8.00 13.26 5.54
N VAL A 205 8.13 11.95 5.46
CA VAL A 205 9.41 11.27 5.18
C VAL A 205 9.30 10.56 3.84
N TRP A 206 10.37 10.55 3.05
CA TRP A 206 10.40 9.93 1.72
C TRP A 206 11.83 9.55 1.34
N LYS A 207 12.00 8.88 0.19
CA LYS A 207 13.32 8.73 -0.44
C LYS A 207 13.42 9.48 -1.77
N ASN A 208 14.63 9.90 -2.15
CA ASN A 208 14.86 10.15 -3.57
C ASN A 208 15.03 8.82 -4.33
N ASP A 209 14.53 8.75 -5.57
CA ASP A 209 14.65 7.56 -6.42
C ASP A 209 16.01 7.49 -7.12
N GLY A 210 17.08 7.66 -6.35
CA GLY A 210 18.46 7.75 -6.86
C GLY A 210 18.89 6.52 -7.64
N ASN A 211 18.40 5.34 -7.27
CA ASN A 211 18.64 4.08 -7.97
C ASN A 211 18.15 4.11 -9.44
N ALA A 212 17.12 4.90 -9.77
CA ALA A 212 16.65 5.04 -11.16
C ALA A 212 17.69 5.72 -12.08
N ILE A 213 18.65 6.45 -11.51
CA ILE A 213 19.72 7.15 -12.23
C ILE A 213 21.12 6.70 -11.80
N GLY A 214 21.24 5.62 -11.02
CA GLY A 214 22.53 5.10 -10.52
C GLY A 214 23.21 6.00 -9.48
N ALA A 215 22.43 6.77 -8.71
CA ALA A 215 22.89 7.63 -7.62
C ALA A 215 22.55 7.03 -6.24
N ASP A 216 23.12 7.61 -5.19
CA ASP A 216 22.76 7.27 -3.81
C ASP A 216 21.27 7.51 -3.54
N THR A 217 20.66 6.61 -2.77
CA THR A 217 19.31 6.79 -2.22
C THR A 217 19.42 7.37 -0.82
N TRP A 218 18.83 8.54 -0.61
CA TRP A 218 18.74 9.21 0.67
C TRP A 218 17.30 9.18 1.17
N LEU A 219 17.15 8.99 2.48
CA LEU A 219 15.92 9.27 3.19
C LEU A 219 15.92 10.75 3.58
N TRP A 220 14.77 11.39 3.38
CA TRP A 220 14.55 12.81 3.60
C TRP A 220 13.35 13.01 4.51
N SER A 221 13.35 14.08 5.30
CA SER A 221 12.16 14.49 6.05
C SER A 221 11.96 16.01 6.01
N GLN A 222 10.71 16.43 6.02
CA GLN A 222 10.31 17.82 6.04
C GLN A 222 8.98 17.99 6.75
N ARG A 223 8.83 19.11 7.45
CA ARG A 223 7.58 19.45 8.15
C ARG A 223 6.49 19.79 7.14
N LEU A 224 5.26 19.41 7.44
CA LEU A 224 4.06 19.83 6.72
C LEU A 224 3.36 20.98 7.47
N THR A 225 2.52 21.72 6.75
CA THR A 225 1.52 22.61 7.36
C THR A 225 0.56 21.81 8.24
N ASP A 226 -0.15 22.48 9.15
CA ASP A 226 -1.05 21.82 10.09
C ASP A 226 -2.21 21.07 9.41
N ASP A 227 -2.59 21.49 8.19
CA ASP A 227 -3.56 20.80 7.32
C ASP A 227 -2.95 19.63 6.53
N GLY A 228 -1.63 19.42 6.61
CA GLY A 228 -0.88 18.37 5.91
C GLY A 228 -0.69 18.60 4.41
N LEU A 229 -1.11 19.75 3.86
CA LEU A 229 -1.17 19.96 2.41
C LEU A 229 0.05 20.65 1.82
N HIS A 230 0.94 21.26 2.61
CA HIS A 230 2.10 21.96 2.05
C HIS A 230 3.34 21.70 2.89
N LEU A 231 4.51 21.74 2.25
CA LEU A 231 5.80 21.60 2.90
C LEU A 231 6.18 22.93 3.59
N VAL A 232 6.86 22.83 4.73
CA VAL A 232 7.32 23.97 5.54
C VAL A 232 8.82 23.87 5.74
N GLY A 233 9.53 24.98 5.48
CA GLY A 233 10.98 25.05 5.63
C GLY A 233 11.72 24.29 4.53
N GLU A 234 12.95 23.88 4.81
CA GLU A 234 13.80 23.10 3.90
C GLU A 234 13.79 21.61 4.28
N PRO A 235 13.92 20.68 3.30
CA PRO A 235 14.04 19.27 3.58
C PRO A 235 15.38 18.94 4.23
N THR A 236 15.39 17.97 5.15
CA THR A 236 16.60 17.47 5.81
C THR A 236 16.95 16.07 5.31
N ARG A 237 18.22 15.84 4.95
CA ARG A 237 18.74 14.49 4.69
C ARG A 237 18.94 13.76 6.02
N LEU A 238 18.31 12.60 6.18
CA LEU A 238 18.47 11.76 7.36
C LEU A 238 19.72 10.87 7.21
N PHE A 239 19.69 9.92 6.27
CA PHE A 239 20.84 9.11 5.90
C PHE A 239 20.64 8.45 4.54
N LYS A 240 21.70 7.82 4.04
CA LYS A 240 21.69 6.97 2.85
C LYS A 240 22.13 5.54 3.17
N GLN A 241 22.16 4.67 2.19
CA GLN A 241 22.76 3.34 2.30
C GLN A 241 24.27 3.43 2.61
N THR A 242 24.71 2.68 3.62
CA THR A 242 26.09 2.64 4.14
C THR A 242 26.49 1.25 4.67
N SER A 243 25.51 0.38 4.95
CA SER A 243 25.72 -0.93 5.55
C SER A 243 25.67 -2.01 4.46
N ALA A 244 26.43 -3.09 4.62
CA ALA A 244 26.50 -4.16 3.62
C ALA A 244 25.14 -4.81 3.32
N TRP A 245 24.27 -4.92 4.34
CA TRP A 245 22.94 -5.48 4.16
C TRP A 245 21.99 -4.55 3.39
N GLU A 246 22.30 -3.28 3.17
CA GLU A 246 21.42 -2.34 2.45
C GLU A 246 21.67 -2.37 0.94
N GLY A 247 22.79 -2.98 0.50
CA GLY A 247 23.19 -2.94 -0.90
C GLY A 247 23.28 -1.51 -1.43
N ALA A 248 22.55 -1.23 -2.50
CA ALA A 248 22.54 0.07 -3.17
C ALA A 248 21.33 0.95 -2.81
N VAL A 249 20.41 0.48 -1.95
CA VAL A 249 19.12 1.12 -1.71
C VAL A 249 18.79 1.20 -0.23
N VAL A 250 18.34 2.37 0.22
CA VAL A 250 17.46 2.53 1.39
C VAL A 250 16.16 3.17 0.93
N GLU A 251 15.03 2.64 1.40
CA GLU A 251 13.70 3.06 0.95
C GLU A 251 12.59 2.74 1.96
N ALA A 252 11.33 2.98 1.58
CA ALA A 252 10.15 2.74 2.41
C ALA A 252 10.26 3.28 3.86
N PRO A 253 10.63 4.56 4.05
CA PRO A 253 10.78 5.10 5.40
C PRO A 253 9.42 5.27 6.08
N PHE A 254 9.28 4.86 7.34
CA PHE A 254 8.17 5.30 8.19
C PHE A 254 8.61 5.55 9.63
N PHE A 255 8.02 6.57 10.25
CA PHE A 255 8.30 6.90 11.64
C PHE A 255 7.36 6.16 12.59
N TRP A 256 7.87 5.79 13.76
CA TRP A 256 7.09 5.22 14.86
C TRP A 256 7.60 5.71 16.21
N ARG A 257 6.69 6.01 17.13
CA ARG A 257 7.03 6.33 18.53
C ARG A 257 6.72 5.18 19.46
N HIS A 258 7.69 4.85 20.30
CA HIS A 258 7.53 3.89 21.38
C HIS A 258 8.31 4.36 22.61
N ASP A 259 7.66 4.38 23.77
CA ASP A 259 8.24 4.81 25.06
C ASP A 259 9.02 6.14 24.96
N GLY A 260 8.44 7.12 24.28
CA GLY A 260 9.01 8.46 24.10
C GLY A 260 10.17 8.56 23.10
N ARG A 261 10.62 7.45 22.52
CA ARG A 261 11.68 7.41 21.51
C ARG A 261 11.07 7.41 20.10
N LEU A 262 11.77 8.04 19.17
CA LEU A 262 11.39 8.05 17.76
C LEU A 262 12.25 7.06 16.97
N PHE A 263 11.59 6.17 16.26
CA PHE A 263 12.18 5.17 15.39
C PHE A 263 11.85 5.52 13.94
N LEU A 264 12.84 5.41 13.06
CA LEU A 264 12.65 5.43 11.61
C LEU A 264 12.92 4.02 11.08
N PHE A 265 11.87 3.32 10.71
CA PHE A 265 11.95 2.05 10.02
C PHE A 265 12.19 2.31 8.53
N TYR A 266 12.89 1.39 7.87
CA TYR A 266 13.25 1.50 6.46
C TYR A 266 13.65 0.13 5.90
N SER A 267 13.44 -0.03 4.60
CA SER A 267 13.92 -1.20 3.86
C SER A 267 15.26 -0.95 3.20
N GLY A 268 16.02 -2.03 3.00
CA GLY A 268 17.28 -2.02 2.25
C GLY A 268 17.33 -3.11 1.17
N ASN A 269 18.24 -2.95 0.21
CA ASN A 269 18.36 -3.72 -1.05
C ASN A 269 17.22 -3.48 -2.06
N ASP A 270 17.30 -4.19 -3.18
CA ASP A 270 16.32 -4.21 -4.26
C ASP A 270 15.07 -5.02 -3.89
N TYR A 271 13.89 -4.42 -4.02
CA TYR A 271 12.59 -5.04 -3.77
C TYR A 271 12.39 -6.35 -4.55
N ALA A 272 13.03 -6.51 -5.71
CA ALA A 272 12.97 -7.72 -6.54
C ALA A 272 14.08 -8.75 -6.19
N SER A 273 14.53 -8.77 -4.93
CA SER A 273 15.58 -9.65 -4.45
C SER A 273 15.24 -10.28 -3.11
N LYS A 274 15.72 -11.51 -2.88
CA LYS A 274 15.73 -12.13 -1.54
C LYS A 274 16.61 -11.38 -0.53
N ALA A 275 17.41 -10.41 -0.98
CA ALA A 275 18.20 -9.59 -0.09
C ALA A 275 17.37 -8.44 0.52
N TYR A 276 16.18 -8.14 -0.01
CA TYR A 276 15.29 -7.13 0.56
C TYR A 276 14.98 -7.46 2.03
N ALA A 277 15.08 -6.45 2.89
CA ALA A 277 15.04 -6.62 4.33
C ALA A 277 14.63 -5.31 5.01
N GLU A 278 14.13 -5.41 6.23
CA GLU A 278 13.73 -4.28 7.07
C GLU A 278 14.77 -4.01 8.16
N GLY A 279 15.07 -2.74 8.38
CA GLY A 279 15.88 -2.25 9.49
C GLY A 279 15.25 -1.04 10.14
N TYR A 280 15.90 -0.52 11.17
CA TYR A 280 15.47 0.72 11.81
C TYR A 280 16.65 1.61 12.25
N ALA A 281 16.35 2.87 12.48
CA ALA A 281 17.22 3.84 13.11
C ALA A 281 16.46 4.51 14.27
N THR A 282 17.18 5.03 15.25
CA THR A 282 16.60 5.92 16.28
C THR A 282 16.93 7.35 15.94
N CYS A 283 15.94 8.24 16.01
CA CYS A 283 16.10 9.65 15.68
C CYS A 283 15.83 10.53 16.91
N ASP A 284 16.55 11.64 17.02
CA ASP A 284 16.31 12.63 18.09
C ASP A 284 14.99 13.39 17.83
N THR A 285 14.77 13.75 16.56
CA THR A 285 13.56 14.43 16.07
C THR A 285 13.20 13.89 14.68
N PRO A 286 12.04 14.22 14.11
CA PRO A 286 11.73 13.89 12.72
C PRO A 286 12.73 14.46 11.70
N ALA A 287 13.40 15.58 12.02
CA ALA A 287 14.49 16.14 11.22
C ALA A 287 15.85 15.47 11.48
N GLY A 288 15.89 14.44 12.33
CA GLY A 288 17.12 13.79 12.77
C GLY A 288 17.86 14.55 13.89
N PRO A 289 19.16 14.24 14.09
CA PRO A 289 19.90 13.16 13.43
C PRO A 289 19.29 11.79 13.72
N CYS A 290 19.54 10.82 12.83
CA CYS A 290 19.10 9.43 12.96
C CYS A 290 20.31 8.50 12.99
N GLN A 291 20.30 7.53 13.90
CA GLN A 291 21.35 6.55 14.09
C GLN A 291 20.82 5.14 13.81
N LYS A 292 21.36 4.49 12.78
CA LYS A 292 21.01 3.10 12.41
C LYS A 292 21.33 2.13 13.54
N ALA A 293 20.43 1.19 13.78
CA ALA A 293 20.61 0.16 14.78
C ALA A 293 21.70 -0.86 14.35
N PRO A 294 22.63 -1.23 15.25
CA PRO A 294 23.71 -2.16 14.93
C PRO A 294 23.25 -3.59 14.65
N GLU A 295 22.07 -3.98 15.14
CA GLU A 295 21.47 -5.30 14.92
C GLU A 295 20.73 -5.45 13.59
N ASN A 296 20.60 -4.39 12.80
CA ASN A 296 19.93 -4.47 11.51
C ASN A 296 20.57 -5.52 10.58
N PRO A 297 19.78 -6.19 9.73
CA PRO A 297 18.32 -6.05 9.58
C PRO A 297 17.52 -6.87 10.63
N ILE A 298 16.35 -6.35 11.00
CA ILE A 298 15.42 -6.96 11.97
C ILE A 298 14.40 -7.90 11.33
N LEU A 299 14.16 -7.78 10.02
CA LEU A 299 13.33 -8.69 9.23
C LEU A 299 14.06 -9.01 7.92
N ARG A 300 14.18 -10.28 7.56
CA ARG A 300 14.91 -10.73 6.37
C ARG A 300 14.40 -12.07 5.87
N SER A 301 14.79 -12.43 4.65
CA SER A 301 14.42 -13.72 4.05
C SER A 301 14.78 -14.94 4.90
N ASP A 302 13.90 -15.93 4.86
CA ASP A 302 14.07 -17.23 5.47
C ASP A 302 13.42 -18.33 4.58
N SER A 303 13.06 -19.47 5.15
CA SER A 303 12.35 -20.52 4.41
C SER A 303 10.87 -20.21 4.13
N ALA A 304 10.24 -19.31 4.89
CA ALA A 304 8.85 -18.93 4.72
C ALA A 304 8.70 -17.84 3.65
N ALA A 305 9.51 -16.79 3.72
CA ALA A 305 9.40 -15.61 2.87
C ALA A 305 10.73 -15.19 2.24
N ALA A 306 10.67 -14.58 1.06
CA ALA A 306 11.81 -13.90 0.46
C ALA A 306 11.55 -12.40 0.29
N GLY A 307 12.56 -11.61 0.60
CA GLY A 307 12.52 -10.16 0.47
C GLY A 307 11.43 -9.48 1.31
N PRO A 308 11.28 -9.77 2.62
CA PRO A 308 10.29 -9.09 3.44
C PRO A 308 10.71 -7.64 3.72
N GLY A 309 9.83 -6.69 3.45
CA GLY A 309 10.09 -5.27 3.64
C GLY A 309 8.93 -4.39 3.15
N HIS A 310 9.22 -3.12 2.92
CA HIS A 310 8.27 -2.03 2.74
C HIS A 310 7.16 -2.12 3.78
N ALA A 311 7.57 -2.04 5.03
CA ALA A 311 6.70 -2.29 6.15
C ALA A 311 5.95 -1.02 6.60
N THR A 312 4.84 -1.21 7.28
CA THR A 312 4.18 -0.20 8.12
C THR A 312 3.74 -0.86 9.42
N MET A 313 3.49 -0.06 10.45
CA MET A 313 3.19 -0.56 11.79
C MET A 313 1.83 -0.07 12.28
N VAL A 314 1.08 -0.97 12.92
CA VAL A 314 -0.22 -0.69 13.51
C VAL A 314 -0.28 -1.22 14.93
N GLU A 315 -1.19 -0.65 15.74
CA GLU A 315 -1.49 -1.15 17.08
C GLU A 315 -2.93 -1.65 17.13
N ASP A 316 -3.14 -2.84 17.67
CA ASP A 316 -4.46 -3.41 17.93
C ASP A 316 -4.47 -4.04 19.33
N ASP A 317 -5.38 -3.55 20.18
CA ASP A 317 -5.57 -4.02 21.56
C ASP A 317 -4.27 -4.12 22.38
N GLY A 318 -3.41 -3.10 22.26
CA GLY A 318 -2.15 -2.99 22.99
C GLY A 318 -1.02 -3.89 22.45
N ARG A 319 -1.24 -4.58 21.33
CA ARG A 319 -0.22 -5.34 20.59
C ARG A 319 0.18 -4.58 19.35
N THR A 320 1.46 -4.59 19.05
CA THR A 320 2.01 -3.93 17.86
C THR A 320 2.21 -4.95 16.75
N TRP A 321 1.81 -4.61 15.53
CA TRP A 321 1.88 -5.48 14.38
C TRP A 321 2.57 -4.79 13.21
N LEU A 322 3.44 -5.53 12.54
CA LEU A 322 4.10 -5.10 11.32
C LEU A 322 3.35 -5.69 10.12
N LEU A 323 2.81 -4.81 9.27
CA LEU A 323 2.32 -5.14 7.94
C LEU A 323 3.46 -4.93 6.96
N TYR A 324 3.70 -5.89 6.07
CA TYR A 324 4.79 -5.79 5.10
C TYR A 324 4.50 -6.63 3.87
N HIS A 325 5.19 -6.36 2.78
CA HIS A 325 5.14 -7.23 1.61
C HIS A 325 6.24 -8.28 1.67
N ALA A 326 6.02 -9.45 1.06
CA ALA A 326 7.10 -10.38 0.77
C ALA A 326 6.77 -11.27 -0.45
N TRP A 327 7.81 -11.81 -1.05
CA TRP A 327 7.71 -12.82 -2.10
C TRP A 327 7.60 -14.22 -1.50
N GLN A 328 6.95 -15.12 -2.23
CA GLN A 328 7.22 -16.54 -2.03
C GLN A 328 8.68 -16.82 -2.43
N PRO A 329 9.44 -17.62 -1.66
CA PRO A 329 10.87 -17.84 -1.92
C PRO A 329 11.23 -18.28 -3.36
N GLY A 330 10.34 -19.01 -4.03
CA GLY A 330 10.53 -19.46 -5.41
C GLY A 330 9.95 -18.54 -6.49
N ALA A 331 9.40 -17.38 -6.12
CA ALA A 331 8.65 -16.49 -7.01
C ALA A 331 9.14 -15.02 -6.97
N VAL A 332 10.36 -14.78 -6.49
CA VAL A 332 10.95 -13.44 -6.47
C VAL A 332 10.97 -12.85 -7.89
N GLY A 333 10.35 -11.68 -8.06
CA GLY A 333 10.30 -10.95 -9.33
C GLY A 333 9.23 -11.43 -10.32
N THR A 334 8.33 -12.36 -9.94
CA THR A 334 7.23 -12.79 -10.82
C THR A 334 6.00 -11.89 -10.67
N ASN A 335 5.23 -11.70 -11.75
CA ASN A 335 3.98 -10.91 -11.68
C ASN A 335 2.84 -11.65 -10.94
N SER A 336 2.97 -12.96 -10.73
CA SER A 336 1.99 -13.77 -10.01
C SER A 336 2.73 -14.84 -9.19
N PRO A 337 2.44 -14.99 -7.87
CA PRO A 337 1.42 -14.24 -7.12
C PRO A 337 1.79 -12.78 -6.85
N GLY A 338 3.00 -12.34 -7.20
CA GLY A 338 3.50 -11.01 -6.87
C GLY A 338 4.00 -10.92 -5.43
N ARG A 339 4.06 -9.69 -4.90
CA ARG A 339 4.42 -9.40 -3.51
C ARG A 339 3.14 -9.47 -2.67
N GLN A 340 3.07 -10.46 -1.79
CA GLN A 340 1.88 -10.76 -0.99
C GLN A 340 1.90 -9.94 0.31
N LEU A 341 0.74 -9.77 0.96
CA LEU A 341 0.64 -9.10 2.27
C LEU A 341 0.91 -10.07 3.41
N TRP A 342 1.80 -9.68 4.30
CA TRP A 342 2.18 -10.42 5.50
C TRP A 342 1.95 -9.57 6.75
N LEU A 343 1.79 -10.26 7.87
CA LEU A 343 1.53 -9.70 9.19
C LEU A 343 2.34 -10.49 10.22
N ASP A 344 3.15 -9.81 11.03
CA ASP A 344 3.81 -10.43 12.19
C ASP A 344 3.84 -9.46 13.38
N GLU A 345 3.84 -10.02 14.59
CA GLU A 345 3.84 -9.23 15.82
C GLU A 345 5.21 -8.59 16.07
N VAL A 346 5.19 -7.37 16.61
CA VAL A 346 6.37 -6.67 17.10
C VAL A 346 6.28 -6.54 18.61
N THR A 347 7.27 -7.06 19.30
CA THR A 347 7.45 -6.82 20.74
C THR A 347 8.65 -5.93 20.99
N TRP A 348 8.68 -5.29 22.16
CA TRP A 348 9.75 -4.37 22.53
C TRP A 348 10.62 -4.95 23.63
N GLU A 349 11.83 -5.38 23.27
CA GLU A 349 12.78 -6.03 24.18
C GLU A 349 13.92 -5.07 24.53
N GLY A 350 13.97 -4.64 25.79
CA GLY A 350 14.96 -3.63 26.22
C GLY A 350 14.85 -2.32 25.45
N GLY A 351 13.63 -1.93 25.06
CA GLY A 351 13.33 -0.71 24.30
C GLY A 351 13.71 -0.77 22.81
N ARG A 352 13.91 -1.98 22.26
CA ARG A 352 14.22 -2.21 20.84
C ARG A 352 13.13 -3.08 20.21
N PRO A 353 12.74 -2.83 18.96
CA PRO A 353 11.74 -3.64 18.28
C PRO A 353 12.32 -5.02 17.97
N HIS A 354 11.52 -6.05 18.23
CA HIS A 354 11.76 -7.42 17.82
C HIS A 354 10.57 -7.90 17.01
N VAL A 355 10.78 -8.17 15.72
CA VAL A 355 9.74 -8.69 14.83
C VAL A 355 9.74 -10.21 14.93
N HIS A 356 8.61 -10.79 15.33
CA HIS A 356 8.42 -12.24 15.39
C HIS A 356 8.13 -12.82 14.01
N GLY A 357 8.96 -12.50 13.02
CA GLY A 357 8.73 -12.80 11.61
C GLY A 357 10.01 -12.94 10.77
N PRO A 358 9.87 -13.33 9.48
CA PRO A 358 8.62 -13.66 8.81
C PRO A 358 8.10 -15.05 9.22
N THR A 359 6.81 -15.20 9.54
CA THR A 359 6.24 -16.51 9.93
C THR A 359 5.52 -17.20 8.79
N GLY A 360 5.82 -18.48 8.56
CA GLY A 360 5.07 -19.35 7.62
C GLY A 360 4.15 -20.37 8.31
N THR A 361 4.04 -20.30 9.63
CA THR A 361 3.26 -21.22 10.47
C THR A 361 2.12 -20.50 11.17
N ALA A 362 1.21 -21.25 11.79
CA ALA A 362 0.11 -20.69 12.55
C ALA A 362 0.60 -19.75 13.66
N GLN A 363 0.07 -18.53 13.70
CA GLN A 363 0.30 -17.50 14.72
C GLN A 363 -1.03 -17.09 15.38
N PRO A 364 -1.03 -16.67 16.66
CA PRO A 364 -2.22 -16.15 17.32
C PRO A 364 -2.76 -14.91 16.60
N ARG A 365 -4.07 -14.85 16.37
CA ARG A 365 -4.71 -13.69 15.73
C ARG A 365 -4.59 -12.41 16.58
N PRO A 366 -4.66 -11.23 15.94
CA PRO A 366 -5.00 -9.96 16.60
C PRO A 366 -6.48 -10.03 17.00
N LEU A 367 -6.74 -10.56 18.20
CA LEU A 367 -8.09 -10.60 18.78
C LEU A 367 -8.09 -9.80 20.07
N PRO A 368 -9.23 -9.18 20.41
CA PRO A 368 -9.43 -8.67 21.75
C PRO A 368 -9.25 -9.80 22.77
N PRO A 369 -8.70 -9.51 23.97
CA PRO A 369 -8.70 -10.46 25.06
C PRO A 369 -10.12 -10.98 25.27
N VAL A 370 -10.30 -12.30 25.27
CA VAL A 370 -11.60 -12.87 25.62
C VAL A 370 -11.87 -12.49 27.07
N ASP A 371 -12.94 -11.73 27.32
CA ASP A 371 -13.48 -11.45 28.66
C ASP A 371 -13.87 -12.79 29.31
N GLY A 372 -12.89 -13.46 29.91
CA GLY A 372 -13.06 -14.81 30.45
C GLY A 372 -12.04 -15.19 31.51
N ASP A 373 -10.81 -14.66 31.46
CA ASP A 373 -9.75 -15.05 32.41
C ASP A 373 -9.46 -14.02 33.51
N ALA A 374 -10.11 -12.85 33.50
CA ALA A 374 -9.96 -11.86 34.56
C ALA A 374 -10.72 -12.21 35.87
N ALA A 375 -11.50 -13.31 35.90
CA ALA A 375 -12.37 -13.65 37.03
C ALA A 375 -11.84 -14.75 37.97
N LEU A 376 -10.65 -15.35 37.73
CA LEU A 376 -10.19 -16.50 38.53
C LEU A 376 -9.05 -16.22 39.52
N THR A 377 -8.61 -14.97 39.70
CA THR A 377 -7.55 -14.62 40.68
C THR A 377 -7.97 -13.68 41.80
N ALA A 378 -9.28 -13.45 42.00
CA ALA A 378 -9.78 -12.70 43.15
C ALA A 378 -10.40 -13.62 44.22
N GLY A 379 -9.54 -14.12 45.12
CA GLY A 379 -9.85 -14.14 46.56
C GLY A 379 -10.73 -15.28 47.10
N ALA A 380 -10.18 -16.50 47.18
CA ALA A 380 -10.55 -17.41 48.26
C ALA A 380 -9.96 -16.87 49.59
N THR A 381 -10.77 -16.16 50.36
CA THR A 381 -10.52 -15.95 51.80
C THR A 381 -11.53 -16.78 52.57
N ALA A 382 -11.03 -17.78 53.30
CA ALA A 382 -11.80 -18.64 54.17
C ALA A 382 -12.09 -17.92 55.51
N PRO A 383 -13.23 -18.21 56.18
CA PRO A 383 -13.54 -17.62 57.47
C PRO A 383 -12.84 -18.38 58.60
N SER A 384 -12.38 -17.66 59.61
CA SER A 384 -12.03 -18.15 60.95
C SER A 384 -12.72 -17.32 62.01
#